data_AF-A0A944MY06-F1
#
_entry.id   AF-A0A944MY06-F1
#
_cell.length_a   1.000
_cell.length_b   1.000
_cell.length_c   1.000
_cell.angle_alpha   90.00
_cell.angle_beta   90.00
_cell.angle_gamma   90.00
#
_symmetry.space_group_name_H-M   'P 1'
#
loop_
_entity.id
_entity.type
_entity.pdbx_description
1 polymer ?
#
loop_
_entity_poly.entity_id
_entity_poly.type
_entity_poly.pdbx_seq_one_letter_code
_entity_poly.pdbx_strand_id
1 'polypeptide(L)'
;MESLSTFARRFVSQLKKPDVDFVNGLSPVISIEQKTVMKNPRSTVGTMTDLYDYLRMLFTTIGLPRCPITEENVKIWTPHQIAEHMLALPEGTEIEVRAPVLKIYGEDYPYLFDDIRTKGYRRLRINNKVYDLSEEFELDEDKDHTIEVIIDRFVIRKGLDKQIVTSLTHGLEIIGEGFLSFHALTTKNKKAIATFHKKLGGSSKNVVAGRMHHGMFTFNDPAGACVTCSGLGTYLKAHPDLVAPDKDRSIKTSTPKQFAEIANLPVDYILPNVCRYGAEQYHTFNDITRKSFGLALRRKIRDWERQAA
;
A
#
# COMPACT_ATOMS: atom_id res chain seq x y z
N MET A 1 -30.33 -25.29 22.79
CA MET A 1 -30.19 -25.56 21.33
C MET A 1 -30.80 -24.46 20.47
N GLU A 2 -31.74 -23.66 20.99
CA GLU A 2 -32.40 -22.60 20.21
C GLU A 2 -31.48 -21.40 19.88
N SER A 3 -30.44 -21.16 20.68
CA SER A 3 -29.46 -20.09 20.48
C SER A 3 -28.42 -20.36 19.38
N LEU A 4 -28.38 -21.58 18.81
CA LEU A 4 -27.45 -21.92 17.73
C LEU A 4 -28.05 -21.60 16.36
N SER A 5 -27.24 -21.03 15.48
CA SER A 5 -27.60 -20.80 14.07
C SER A 5 -27.97 -22.11 13.37
N THR A 6 -28.84 -22.03 12.36
CA THR A 6 -29.30 -23.18 11.58
C THR A 6 -28.15 -23.97 10.94
N PHE A 7 -27.06 -23.28 10.56
CA PHE A 7 -25.83 -23.90 10.07
C PHE A 7 -25.12 -24.71 11.16
N ALA A 8 -24.91 -24.13 12.35
CA ALA A 8 -24.23 -24.80 13.46
C ALA A 8 -24.99 -26.07 13.94
N ARG A 9 -26.33 -26.04 13.92
CA ARG A 9 -27.15 -27.21 14.31
C ARG A 9 -26.90 -28.45 13.44
N ARG A 10 -26.59 -28.27 12.14
CA ARG A 10 -26.31 -29.39 11.21
C ARG A 10 -25.07 -30.19 11.60
N PHE A 11 -24.07 -29.54 12.19
CA PHE A 11 -22.82 -30.17 12.61
C PHE A 11 -22.90 -30.75 14.02
N VAL A 12 -23.62 -30.08 14.93
CA VAL A 12 -23.80 -30.55 16.32
C VAL A 12 -24.59 -31.86 16.38
N SER A 13 -25.57 -32.06 15.49
CA SER A 13 -26.34 -33.31 15.40
C SER A 13 -25.53 -34.54 14.99
N GLN A 14 -24.32 -34.35 14.44
CA GLN A 14 -23.43 -35.45 14.04
C GLN A 14 -22.45 -35.86 15.15
N LEU A 15 -22.36 -35.09 16.24
CA LEU A 15 -21.47 -35.42 17.35
C LEU A 15 -22.09 -36.52 18.21
N LYS A 16 -21.27 -37.51 18.59
CA LYS A 16 -21.68 -38.55 19.53
C LYS A 16 -22.06 -37.88 20.85
N LYS A 17 -23.30 -38.10 21.29
CA LYS A 17 -23.76 -37.60 22.60
C LYS A 17 -22.97 -38.28 23.73
N PRO A 18 -22.67 -37.55 24.82
CA PRO A 18 -22.07 -38.16 26.02
C PRO A 18 -22.98 -39.27 26.56
N ASP A 19 -22.37 -40.31 27.11
CA ASP A 19 -23.08 -41.46 27.68
C ASP A 19 -23.56 -41.13 29.11
N VAL A 20 -24.71 -40.46 29.19
CA VAL A 20 -25.34 -40.04 30.45
C VAL A 20 -26.86 -40.14 30.31
N ASP A 21 -27.54 -40.65 31.36
CA ASP A 21 -28.99 -40.84 31.35
C ASP A 21 -29.77 -39.52 31.48
N PHE A 22 -29.34 -38.66 32.41
CA PHE A 22 -29.97 -37.37 32.66
C PHE A 22 -29.01 -36.41 33.36
N VAL A 23 -28.94 -35.17 32.86
CA VAL A 23 -28.25 -34.08 33.55
C VAL A 23 -29.13 -32.84 33.50
N ASN A 24 -29.37 -32.22 34.67
CA ASN A 24 -30.12 -30.98 34.81
C ASN A 24 -29.27 -29.92 35.51
N GLY A 25 -29.58 -28.64 35.30
CA GLY A 25 -28.89 -27.52 35.94
C GLY A 25 -27.52 -27.20 35.34
N LEU A 26 -27.22 -27.63 34.11
CA LEU A 26 -25.97 -27.26 33.45
C LEU A 26 -26.02 -25.81 32.96
N SER A 27 -25.17 -24.97 33.54
CA SER A 27 -24.80 -23.70 32.95
C SER A 27 -24.00 -23.92 31.65
N PRO A 28 -24.00 -22.97 30.70
CA PRO A 28 -23.10 -23.02 29.55
C PRO A 28 -21.65 -23.23 30.00
N VAL A 29 -21.04 -24.34 29.58
CA VAL A 29 -19.68 -24.70 29.96
C VAL A 29 -18.70 -24.21 28.90
N ILE A 30 -17.63 -23.54 29.34
CA ILE A 30 -16.48 -23.17 28.50
C ILE A 30 -15.30 -24.03 28.96
N SER A 31 -14.74 -24.84 28.06
CA SER A 31 -13.49 -25.57 28.33
C SER A 31 -12.28 -24.70 27.96
N ILE A 32 -11.30 -24.60 28.86
CA ILE A 32 -10.03 -23.91 28.62
C ILE A 32 -8.93 -24.97 28.66
N GLU A 33 -8.47 -25.37 27.48
CA GLU A 33 -7.43 -26.40 27.31
C GLU A 33 -6.23 -25.80 26.58
N GLN A 34 -5.02 -26.25 26.91
CA GLN A 34 -3.83 -25.91 26.15
C GLN A 34 -3.76 -26.78 24.89
N LYS A 35 -4.52 -26.42 23.86
CA LYS A 35 -4.38 -27.00 22.51
C LYS A 35 -3.31 -26.25 21.74
N THR A 36 -2.44 -27.01 21.07
CA THR A 36 -1.47 -26.44 20.13
C THR A 36 -2.24 -25.82 18.95
N VAL A 37 -2.43 -24.50 18.99
CA VAL A 37 -3.11 -23.77 17.92
C VAL A 37 -2.23 -23.81 16.67
N MET A 38 -2.81 -24.15 15.50
CA MET A 38 -2.08 -24.02 14.23
C MET A 38 -1.59 -22.58 14.08
N LYS A 39 -0.31 -22.41 13.75
CA LYS A 39 0.30 -21.09 13.58
C LYS A 39 -0.23 -20.44 12.30
N ASN A 40 -1.24 -19.59 12.42
CA ASN A 40 -1.60 -18.65 11.36
C ASN A 40 -0.68 -17.43 11.46
N PRO A 41 0.14 -17.11 10.44
CA PRO A 41 1.10 -16.00 10.50
C PRO A 41 0.44 -14.62 10.69
N ARG A 42 -0.87 -14.51 10.40
CA ARG A 42 -1.64 -13.27 10.62
C ARG A 42 -2.32 -13.21 11.99
N SER A 43 -2.33 -14.31 12.75
CA SER A 43 -2.91 -14.30 14.10
C SER A 43 -1.86 -13.85 15.11
N THR A 44 -2.07 -12.65 15.66
CA THR A 44 -1.26 -12.07 16.72
C THR A 44 -1.98 -12.19 18.07
N VAL A 45 -1.26 -11.98 19.17
CA VAL A 45 -1.85 -11.89 20.52
C VAL A 45 -2.99 -10.86 20.54
N GLY A 46 -2.81 -9.71 19.86
CA GLY A 46 -3.83 -8.67 19.80
C GLY A 46 -5.12 -9.09 19.09
N THR A 47 -5.02 -9.93 18.05
CA THR A 47 -6.21 -10.49 17.38
C THR A 47 -6.84 -11.65 18.16
N MET A 48 -6.07 -12.43 18.91
CA MET A 48 -6.61 -13.54 19.70
C MET A 48 -7.34 -13.07 20.96
N THR A 49 -7.00 -11.88 21.45
CA THR A 49 -7.55 -11.28 22.68
C THR A 49 -8.55 -10.16 22.39
N ASP A 50 -8.89 -9.93 21.12
CA ASP A 50 -9.71 -8.81 20.63
C ASP A 50 -9.16 -7.41 20.96
N LEU A 51 -8.03 -7.29 21.65
CA LEU A 51 -7.38 -6.02 21.98
C LEU A 51 -7.11 -5.17 20.73
N TYR A 52 -6.75 -5.82 19.62
CA TYR A 52 -6.50 -5.10 18.37
C TYR A 52 -7.77 -4.44 17.83
N ASP A 53 -8.95 -5.04 17.98
CA ASP A 53 -10.20 -4.43 17.53
C ASP A 53 -10.57 -3.19 18.34
N TYR A 54 -10.30 -3.20 19.66
CA TYR A 54 -10.42 -1.98 20.48
C TYR A 54 -9.42 -0.90 20.07
N LEU A 55 -8.18 -1.26 19.73
CA LEU A 55 -7.18 -0.31 19.23
C LEU A 55 -7.63 0.31 17.90
N ARG A 56 -8.18 -0.48 16.98
CA ARG A 56 -8.74 0.01 15.71
C ARG A 56 -9.84 1.03 15.93
N MET A 57 -10.75 0.75 16.87
CA MET A 57 -11.80 1.68 17.25
C MET A 57 -11.23 2.97 17.86
N LEU A 58 -10.22 2.86 18.72
CA LEU A 58 -9.53 4.00 19.34
C LEU A 58 -8.93 4.93 18.27
N PHE A 59 -8.13 4.38 17.35
CA PHE A 59 -7.50 5.15 16.28
C PHE A 59 -8.52 5.75 15.30
N THR A 60 -9.61 5.06 15.03
CA THR A 60 -10.69 5.58 14.18
C THR A 60 -11.41 6.76 14.84
N THR A 61 -11.55 6.75 16.16
CA THR A 61 -12.39 7.72 16.90
C THR A 61 -11.63 8.99 17.28
N ILE A 62 -10.41 8.84 17.81
CA ILE A 62 -9.62 9.96 18.35
C ILE A 62 -8.21 10.06 17.74
N GLY A 63 -7.91 9.25 16.72
CA GLY A 63 -6.63 9.31 16.02
C GLY A 63 -6.44 10.66 15.32
N LEU A 64 -5.26 11.24 15.49
CA LEU A 64 -4.86 12.47 14.80
C LEU A 64 -4.02 12.08 13.58
N PRO A 65 -4.54 12.21 12.35
CA PRO A 65 -3.80 11.85 11.16
C PRO A 65 -2.66 12.83 10.92
N ARG A 66 -1.57 12.30 10.37
CA ARG A 66 -0.41 13.07 9.94
C ARG A 66 -0.28 12.98 8.43
N CYS A 67 0.19 14.05 7.82
CA CYS A 67 0.46 14.06 6.39
C CYS A 67 1.52 13.01 6.06
N PRO A 68 1.29 12.10 5.08
CA PRO A 68 2.26 11.06 4.73
C PRO A 68 3.56 11.61 4.12
N ILE A 69 3.59 12.90 3.74
CA ILE A 69 4.75 13.53 3.12
C ILE A 69 5.51 14.46 4.08
N THR A 70 4.80 15.21 4.92
CA THR A 70 5.40 16.23 5.80
C THR A 70 5.32 15.90 7.28
N GLU A 71 4.58 14.85 7.65
CA GLU A 71 4.32 14.40 9.02
C GLU A 71 3.59 15.41 9.94
N GLU A 72 3.19 16.56 9.39
CA GLU A 72 2.39 17.56 10.10
C GLU A 72 0.98 17.04 10.39
N ASN A 73 0.39 17.49 11.50
CA ASN A 73 -1.01 17.18 11.83
C ASN A 73 -1.94 17.75 10.76
N VAL A 74 -2.88 16.94 10.27
CA VAL A 74 -3.88 17.37 9.30
C VAL A 74 -5.29 17.25 9.86
N LYS A 75 -6.19 18.10 9.40
CA LYS A 75 -7.61 17.99 9.77
C LYS A 75 -8.30 16.87 8.98
N ILE A 76 -9.29 16.27 9.64
CA ILE A 76 -10.20 15.30 9.05
C ILE A 76 -11.42 16.03 8.51
N TRP A 77 -11.80 15.73 7.27
CA TRP A 77 -13.00 16.26 6.64
C TRP A 77 -13.80 15.17 5.94
N THR A 78 -15.11 15.36 5.86
CA THR A 78 -15.95 14.59 4.94
C THR A 78 -15.85 15.16 3.51
N PRO A 79 -16.07 14.35 2.46
CA PRO A 79 -16.13 14.84 1.09
C PRO A 79 -17.09 16.02 0.91
N HIS A 80 -18.22 16.02 1.63
CA HIS A 80 -19.19 17.10 1.63
C HIS A 80 -18.63 18.40 2.23
N GLN A 81 -17.96 18.34 3.39
CA GLN A 81 -17.34 19.53 4.00
C GLN A 81 -16.22 20.12 3.12
N ILE A 82 -15.41 19.25 2.49
CA ILE A 82 -14.40 19.72 1.53
C ILE A 82 -15.08 20.41 0.35
N ALA A 83 -16.14 19.83 -0.21
CA ALA A 83 -16.90 20.42 -1.31
C ALA A 83 -17.49 21.79 -0.93
N GLU A 84 -18.05 21.94 0.27
CA GLU A 84 -18.52 23.23 0.78
C GLU A 84 -17.39 24.28 0.83
N HIS A 85 -16.20 23.89 1.32
CA HIS A 85 -15.03 24.78 1.32
C HIS A 85 -14.58 25.16 -0.09
N MET A 86 -14.62 24.23 -1.05
CA MET A 86 -14.29 24.50 -2.45
C MET A 86 -15.31 25.43 -3.10
N LEU A 87 -16.60 25.22 -2.89
CA LEU A 87 -17.68 26.03 -3.45
C LEU A 87 -17.78 27.43 -2.84
N ALA A 88 -17.21 27.64 -1.65
CA ALA A 88 -17.08 28.96 -1.04
C ALA A 88 -16.02 29.85 -1.70
N LEU A 89 -15.23 29.32 -2.63
CA LEU A 89 -14.27 30.11 -3.40
C LEU A 89 -14.97 30.94 -4.49
N PRO A 90 -14.36 32.06 -4.94
CA PRO A 90 -14.93 32.88 -5.99
C PRO A 90 -15.17 32.09 -7.28
N GLU A 91 -16.27 32.38 -7.95
CA GLU A 91 -16.62 31.77 -9.23
C GLU A 91 -15.52 31.99 -10.29
N GLY A 92 -15.24 30.95 -11.08
CA GLY A 92 -14.12 30.91 -12.03
C GLY A 92 -12.76 30.58 -11.41
N THR A 93 -12.67 30.34 -10.09
CA THR A 93 -11.45 29.80 -9.48
C THR A 93 -11.23 28.37 -9.95
N GLU A 94 -10.00 28.03 -10.26
CA GLU A 94 -9.65 26.71 -10.74
C GLU A 94 -8.85 25.94 -9.70
N ILE A 95 -9.34 24.77 -9.32
CA ILE A 95 -8.77 23.91 -8.29
C ILE A 95 -8.44 22.56 -8.91
N GLU A 96 -7.21 22.12 -8.71
CA GLU A 96 -6.74 20.78 -9.00
C GLU A 96 -6.71 19.98 -7.70
N VAL A 97 -7.39 18.84 -7.69
CA VAL A 97 -7.38 17.87 -6.61
C VAL A 97 -6.37 16.79 -6.94
N ARG A 98 -5.49 16.49 -5.98
CA ARG A 98 -4.46 15.47 -6.15
C ARG A 98 -4.46 14.50 -4.98
N ALA A 99 -3.94 13.30 -5.22
CA ALA A 99 -3.68 12.30 -4.20
C ALA A 99 -2.17 12.08 -4.07
N PRO A 100 -1.58 12.24 -2.87
CA PRO A 100 -0.19 11.87 -2.66
C PRO A 100 -0.03 10.36 -2.75
N VAL A 101 0.96 9.87 -3.50
CA VAL A 101 1.24 8.44 -3.63
C VAL A 101 2.69 8.18 -3.29
N LEU A 102 2.94 7.14 -2.50
CA LEU A 102 4.26 6.73 -2.07
C LEU A 102 4.74 5.52 -2.87
N LYS A 103 6.07 5.43 -3.05
CA LYS A 103 6.68 4.24 -3.64
C LYS A 103 6.45 3.04 -2.74
N ILE A 104 5.95 1.94 -3.31
CA ILE A 104 5.77 0.69 -2.60
C ILE A 104 7.15 0.12 -2.27
N TYR A 105 7.37 -0.23 -1.00
CA TYR A 105 8.64 -0.77 -0.56
C TYR A 105 8.92 -2.10 -1.26
N GLY A 106 10.13 -2.27 -1.80
CA GLY A 106 10.55 -3.47 -2.52
C GLY A 106 10.20 -3.47 -4.02
N GLU A 107 9.31 -2.58 -4.46
CA GLU A 107 8.87 -2.48 -5.84
C GLU A 107 9.54 -1.31 -6.58
N ASP A 108 9.46 -1.33 -7.92
CA ASP A 108 9.96 -0.26 -8.78
C ASP A 108 8.87 0.75 -9.16
N TYR A 109 9.26 1.89 -9.72
CA TYR A 109 8.27 2.90 -10.15
C TYR A 109 7.32 2.40 -11.26
N PRO A 110 7.77 1.59 -12.24
CA PRO A 110 6.87 0.96 -13.21
C PRO A 110 5.74 0.14 -12.57
N TYR A 111 6.00 -0.66 -11.53
CA TYR A 111 4.97 -1.37 -10.78
C TYR A 111 3.95 -0.40 -10.18
N LEU A 112 4.43 0.66 -9.50
CA LEU A 112 3.56 1.70 -8.95
C LEU A 112 2.67 2.35 -10.03
N PHE A 113 3.24 2.65 -11.20
CA PHE A 113 2.51 3.25 -12.29
C PHE A 113 1.45 2.33 -12.88
N ASP A 114 1.70 1.02 -12.92
CA ASP A 114 0.72 0.04 -13.37
C ASP A 114 -0.44 -0.12 -12.38
N ASP A 115 -0.16 -0.09 -11.07
CA ASP A 115 -1.19 -0.02 -10.02
C ASP A 115 -2.08 1.22 -10.19
N ILE A 116 -1.46 2.39 -10.43
CA ILE A 116 -2.19 3.64 -10.69
C ILE A 116 -3.07 3.53 -11.96
N ARG A 117 -2.57 2.91 -13.04
CA ARG A 117 -3.36 2.67 -14.27
C ARG A 117 -4.54 1.75 -14.01
N THR A 118 -4.33 0.68 -13.27
CA THR A 118 -5.37 -0.31 -12.91
C THR A 118 -6.48 0.33 -12.09
N LYS A 119 -6.14 1.31 -11.25
CA LYS A 119 -7.09 2.16 -10.51
C LYS A 119 -7.79 3.22 -11.36
N GLY A 120 -7.49 3.32 -12.66
CA GLY A 120 -8.16 4.20 -13.63
C GLY A 120 -7.57 5.60 -13.75
N TYR A 121 -6.39 5.86 -13.18
CA TYR A 121 -5.73 7.16 -13.24
C TYR A 121 -4.62 7.18 -14.29
N ARG A 122 -4.45 8.34 -14.94
CA ARG A 122 -3.51 8.50 -16.06
C ARG A 122 -2.52 9.64 -15.86
N ARG A 123 -2.94 10.74 -15.24
CA ARG A 123 -2.12 11.95 -15.08
C ARG A 123 -1.56 12.04 -13.68
N LEU A 124 -0.30 12.43 -13.60
CA LEU A 124 0.41 12.54 -12.34
C LEU A 124 1.44 13.66 -12.38
N ARG A 125 1.85 14.12 -11.21
CA ARG A 125 2.90 15.10 -11.03
C ARG A 125 4.05 14.46 -10.29
N ILE A 126 5.23 14.50 -10.89
CA ILE A 126 6.47 14.02 -10.28
C ILE A 126 7.37 15.23 -10.13
N ASN A 127 7.75 15.55 -8.90
CA ASN A 127 8.61 16.70 -8.60
C ASN A 127 8.15 17.99 -9.29
N ASN A 128 6.83 18.26 -9.24
CA ASN A 128 6.16 19.41 -9.87
C ASN A 128 6.09 19.45 -11.41
N LYS A 129 6.52 18.40 -12.11
CA LYS A 129 6.31 18.25 -13.55
C LYS A 129 5.15 17.31 -13.81
N VAL A 130 4.30 17.66 -14.78
CA VAL A 130 3.16 16.82 -15.18
C VAL A 130 3.66 15.74 -16.12
N TYR A 131 3.23 14.50 -15.88
CA TYR A 131 3.47 13.35 -16.71
C TYR A 131 2.13 12.67 -17.04
N ASP A 132 2.07 12.07 -18.22
CA ASP A 132 0.98 11.21 -18.66
C ASP A 132 1.49 9.77 -18.73
N LEU A 133 0.80 8.85 -18.05
CA LEU A 133 1.15 7.42 -18.03
C LEU A 133 1.06 6.72 -19.38
N SER A 134 0.52 7.36 -20.42
CA SER A 134 0.61 6.84 -21.80
C SER A 134 1.98 7.06 -22.45
N GLU A 135 2.76 8.01 -21.94
CA GLU A 135 4.07 8.35 -22.46
C GLU A 135 5.15 7.51 -21.75
N GLU A 136 6.24 7.22 -22.46
CA GLU A 136 7.40 6.57 -21.86
C GLU A 136 8.26 7.60 -21.14
N PHE A 137 8.47 7.39 -19.84
CA PHE A 137 9.43 8.15 -19.04
C PHE A 137 10.08 7.24 -18.00
N GLU A 138 11.35 7.48 -17.72
CA GLU A 138 12.10 6.77 -16.70
C GLU A 138 12.35 7.67 -15.50
N LEU A 139 12.27 7.10 -14.30
CA LEU A 139 12.66 7.75 -13.05
C LEU A 139 13.95 7.15 -12.52
N ASP A 140 14.68 7.97 -11.76
CA ASP A 140 15.89 7.53 -11.09
C ASP A 140 15.52 6.71 -9.85
N GLU A 141 15.72 5.39 -9.91
CA GLU A 141 15.38 4.47 -8.83
C GLU A 141 16.15 4.73 -7.53
N ASP A 142 17.30 5.42 -7.62
CA ASP A 142 18.15 5.76 -6.48
C ASP A 142 17.70 7.05 -5.77
N LYS A 143 16.68 7.76 -6.31
CA LYS A 143 16.20 9.03 -5.77
C LYS A 143 14.77 8.95 -5.28
N ASP A 144 14.51 9.69 -4.21
CA ASP A 144 13.16 9.94 -3.74
C ASP A 144 12.45 10.94 -4.64
N HIS A 145 11.23 10.58 -5.04
CA HIS A 145 10.38 11.40 -5.88
C HIS A 145 9.09 11.72 -5.13
N THR A 146 8.66 12.99 -5.15
CA THR A 146 7.31 13.34 -4.71
C THR A 146 6.35 13.09 -5.87
N ILE A 147 5.44 12.13 -5.69
CA ILE A 147 4.47 11.71 -6.70
C ILE A 147 3.06 12.08 -6.20
N GLU A 148 2.32 12.80 -7.03
CA GLU A 148 0.91 13.14 -6.78
C GLU A 148 0.08 12.75 -8.00
N VAL A 149 -0.93 11.89 -7.83
CA VAL A 149 -1.88 11.56 -8.90
C VAL A 149 -2.89 12.70 -9.02
N ILE A 150 -3.12 13.18 -10.23
CA ILE A 150 -4.14 14.21 -10.48
C ILE A 150 -5.50 13.50 -10.56
N ILE A 151 -6.37 13.78 -9.59
CA ILE A 151 -7.71 13.17 -9.51
C ILE A 151 -8.65 13.86 -10.48
N ASP A 152 -8.78 15.18 -10.32
CA ASP A 152 -9.74 15.97 -11.09
C ASP A 152 -9.40 17.46 -11.02
N ARG A 153 -9.98 18.23 -11.93
CA ARG A 153 -9.80 19.69 -12.03
C ARG A 153 -11.15 20.35 -12.15
N PHE A 154 -11.44 21.25 -11.21
CA PHE A 154 -12.72 21.95 -11.12
C PHE A 154 -12.55 23.43 -11.39
N VAL A 155 -13.43 23.97 -12.22
CA VAL A 155 -13.66 25.42 -12.32
C VAL A 155 -14.89 25.73 -11.50
N ILE A 156 -14.73 26.44 -10.38
CA ILE A 156 -15.79 26.71 -9.42
C ILE A 156 -16.92 27.49 -10.08
N ARG A 157 -18.12 26.91 -10.01
CA ARG A 157 -19.41 27.46 -10.47
C ARG A 157 -20.54 26.79 -9.68
N LYS A 158 -21.75 27.34 -9.75
CA LYS A 158 -22.93 26.77 -9.09
C LYS A 158 -23.29 25.38 -9.66
N GLY A 159 -23.75 24.46 -8.81
CA GLY A 159 -24.26 23.14 -9.19
C GLY A 159 -23.20 22.04 -9.41
N LEU A 160 -21.96 22.25 -8.95
CA LEU A 160 -20.88 21.23 -9.02
C LEU A 160 -20.79 20.33 -7.78
N ASP A 161 -21.66 20.51 -6.79
CA ASP A 161 -21.61 19.84 -5.49
C ASP A 161 -21.53 18.31 -5.60
N LYS A 162 -22.48 17.68 -6.31
CA LYS A 162 -22.50 16.22 -6.48
C LYS A 162 -21.25 15.69 -7.18
N GLN A 163 -20.78 16.41 -8.20
CA GLN A 163 -19.60 15.99 -8.97
C GLN A 163 -18.33 16.08 -8.12
N ILE A 164 -18.15 17.20 -7.41
CA ILE A 164 -17.01 17.38 -6.50
C ILE A 164 -17.04 16.29 -5.43
N VAL A 165 -18.17 16.09 -4.75
CA VAL A 165 -18.29 15.05 -3.70
C VAL A 165 -17.94 13.67 -4.24
N THR A 166 -18.47 13.27 -5.39
CA THR A 166 -18.18 11.96 -5.99
C THR A 166 -16.69 11.79 -6.30
N SER A 167 -16.09 12.80 -6.91
CA SER A 167 -14.66 12.81 -7.26
C SER A 167 -13.77 12.75 -6.02
N LEU A 168 -14.11 13.49 -4.96
CA LEU A 168 -13.41 13.47 -3.68
C LEU A 168 -13.52 12.11 -2.97
N THR A 169 -14.71 11.50 -2.97
CA THR A 169 -14.92 10.16 -2.39
C THR A 169 -14.02 9.14 -3.09
N HIS A 170 -14.06 9.10 -4.43
CA HIS A 170 -13.23 8.18 -5.20
C HIS A 170 -11.74 8.43 -4.99
N GLY A 171 -11.32 9.71 -4.98
CA GLY A 171 -9.92 10.08 -4.73
C GLY A 171 -9.43 9.64 -3.36
N LEU A 172 -10.24 9.78 -2.31
CA LEU A 172 -9.90 9.35 -0.95
C LEU A 172 -9.85 7.83 -0.81
N GLU A 173 -10.80 7.11 -1.41
CA GLU A 173 -10.97 5.66 -1.21
C GLU A 173 -10.08 4.80 -2.10
N ILE A 174 -9.87 5.21 -3.37
CA ILE A 174 -9.25 4.33 -4.37
C ILE A 174 -7.73 4.52 -4.45
N ILE A 175 -7.25 5.77 -4.35
CA ILE A 175 -5.85 6.09 -4.67
C ILE A 175 -5.14 6.89 -3.59
N GLY A 176 -5.82 7.78 -2.89
CA GLY A 176 -5.21 8.67 -1.91
C GLY A 176 -4.97 8.05 -0.54
N GLU A 177 -5.40 6.80 -0.32
CA GLU A 177 -5.31 6.12 0.98
C GLU A 177 -5.84 6.99 2.14
N GLY A 178 -6.95 7.69 1.90
CA GLY A 178 -7.55 8.63 2.85
C GLY A 178 -6.95 10.04 2.86
N PHE A 179 -6.03 10.39 1.94
CA PHE A 179 -5.43 11.72 1.85
C PHE A 179 -5.62 12.37 0.47
N LEU A 180 -5.86 13.68 0.47
CA LEU A 180 -5.91 14.49 -0.75
C LEU A 180 -5.19 15.83 -0.53
N SER A 181 -4.57 16.36 -1.58
CA SER A 181 -4.06 17.73 -1.64
C SER A 181 -4.86 18.59 -2.62
N PHE A 182 -4.96 19.88 -2.30
CA PHE A 182 -5.73 20.85 -3.06
C PHE A 182 -4.81 21.96 -3.53
N HIS A 183 -4.88 22.31 -4.82
CA HIS A 183 -4.03 23.34 -5.41
C HIS A 183 -4.85 24.24 -6.33
N ALA A 184 -4.82 25.54 -6.07
CA ALA A 184 -5.41 26.50 -6.99
C ALA A 184 -4.46 26.77 -8.16
N LEU A 185 -4.90 26.53 -9.40
CA LEU A 185 -4.11 26.78 -10.60
C LEU A 185 -4.26 28.22 -11.09
N THR A 186 -5.49 28.71 -11.09
CA THR A 186 -5.85 30.03 -11.63
C THR A 186 -6.81 30.73 -10.67
N THR A 187 -6.53 31.99 -10.35
CA THR A 187 -7.40 32.78 -9.46
C THR A 187 -7.34 34.27 -9.72
N LYS A 188 -8.46 34.95 -9.47
CA LYS A 188 -8.52 36.40 -9.41
C LYS A 188 -8.24 36.93 -7.99
N ASN A 189 -8.29 36.08 -6.96
CA ASN A 189 -8.23 36.50 -5.56
C ASN A 189 -7.32 35.58 -4.72
N LYS A 190 -6.04 35.96 -4.62
CA LYS A 190 -5.03 35.24 -3.82
C LYS A 190 -5.37 35.15 -2.33
N LYS A 191 -6.06 36.15 -1.77
CA LYS A 191 -6.47 36.15 -0.34
C LYS A 191 -7.53 35.07 -0.06
N ALA A 192 -8.43 34.84 -0.99
CA ALA A 192 -9.44 33.78 -0.87
C ALA A 192 -8.80 32.38 -0.80
N ILE A 193 -7.77 32.12 -1.60
CA ILE A 193 -7.03 30.83 -1.58
C ILE A 193 -6.27 30.64 -0.28
N ALA A 194 -5.54 31.66 0.18
CA ALA A 194 -4.83 31.56 1.45
C ALA A 194 -5.80 31.26 2.61
N THR A 195 -7.00 31.86 2.57
CA THR A 195 -8.07 31.59 3.53
C THR A 195 -8.61 30.17 3.40
N PHE A 196 -8.79 29.66 2.18
CA PHE A 196 -9.23 28.30 1.91
C PHE A 196 -8.26 27.26 2.48
N HIS A 197 -6.95 27.37 2.19
CA HIS A 197 -5.94 26.46 2.75
C HIS A 197 -5.88 26.55 4.28
N LYS A 198 -5.94 27.77 4.84
CA LYS A 198 -5.98 27.97 6.29
C LYS A 198 -7.22 27.34 6.94
N LYS A 199 -8.40 27.42 6.30
CA LYS A 199 -9.65 26.83 6.81
C LYS A 199 -9.61 25.31 6.77
N LEU A 200 -9.23 24.75 5.62
CA LEU A 200 -9.01 23.31 5.46
C LEU A 200 -7.99 22.78 6.45
N GLY A 201 -7.01 23.60 6.86
CA GLY A 201 -6.02 23.20 7.86
C GLY A 201 -5.23 21.98 7.40
N GLY A 202 -4.87 21.97 6.11
CA GLY A 202 -3.98 20.97 5.55
C GLY A 202 -2.53 21.25 5.95
N SER A 203 -1.64 20.33 5.61
CA SER A 203 -0.20 20.49 5.82
C SER A 203 0.38 21.65 4.99
N SER A 204 1.68 21.91 5.13
CA SER A 204 2.47 22.80 4.27
C SER A 204 2.39 22.43 2.78
N LYS A 205 2.00 21.19 2.44
CA LYS A 205 1.68 20.73 1.07
C LYS A 205 0.18 20.71 0.75
N ASN A 206 -0.65 21.37 1.55
CA ASN A 206 -2.11 21.42 1.44
C ASN A 206 -2.81 20.06 1.49
N VAL A 207 -2.18 19.06 2.13
CA VAL A 207 -2.77 17.72 2.29
C VAL A 207 -3.75 17.74 3.46
N VAL A 208 -4.92 17.15 3.28
CA VAL A 208 -5.93 16.89 4.32
C VAL A 208 -6.27 15.41 4.36
N ALA A 209 -6.86 14.96 5.47
CA ALA A 209 -7.34 13.60 5.62
C ALA A 209 -8.86 13.51 5.44
N GLY A 210 -9.32 12.43 4.83
CA GLY A 210 -10.70 11.98 4.86
C GLY A 210 -11.06 11.36 6.21
N ARG A 211 -12.33 11.01 6.40
CA ARG A 211 -12.74 10.24 7.58
C ARG A 211 -12.08 8.87 7.58
N MET A 212 -11.40 8.57 8.67
CA MET A 212 -10.86 7.24 8.91
C MET A 212 -12.00 6.27 9.25
N HIS A 213 -11.83 5.00 8.86
CA HIS A 213 -12.71 3.90 9.25
C HIS A 213 -11.90 2.71 9.76
N HIS A 214 -12.54 1.84 10.53
CA HIS A 214 -11.89 0.66 11.15
C HIS A 214 -11.18 -0.26 10.15
N GLY A 215 -11.64 -0.28 8.90
CA GLY A 215 -11.06 -1.02 7.78
C GLY A 215 -9.63 -0.57 7.41
N MET A 216 -9.28 0.70 7.63
CA MET A 216 -7.93 1.20 7.35
C MET A 216 -6.89 0.69 8.36
N PHE A 217 -7.34 0.23 9.53
CA PHE A 217 -6.48 -0.24 10.60
C PHE A 217 -6.49 -1.77 10.72
N THR A 218 -6.74 -2.51 9.63
CA THR A 218 -6.64 -3.98 9.63
C THR A 218 -5.59 -4.46 8.65
N PHE A 219 -4.62 -5.22 9.15
CA PHE A 219 -3.65 -5.92 8.30
C PHE A 219 -4.20 -7.23 7.71
N ASN A 220 -5.42 -7.65 8.07
CA ASN A 220 -6.02 -8.88 7.55
C ASN A 220 -6.82 -8.68 6.26
N ASP A 221 -7.11 -7.42 5.92
CA ASP A 221 -7.89 -7.04 4.74
C ASP A 221 -7.00 -6.21 3.81
N PRO A 222 -7.00 -6.46 2.48
CA PRO A 222 -6.29 -5.64 1.52
C PRO A 222 -6.48 -4.12 1.69
N ALA A 223 -7.64 -3.66 2.16
CA ALA A 223 -7.93 -2.24 2.33
C ALA A 223 -7.09 -1.53 3.42
N GLY A 224 -6.55 -2.27 4.40
CA GLY A 224 -5.68 -1.71 5.46
C GLY A 224 -4.32 -2.40 5.56
N ALA A 225 -4.11 -3.46 4.78
CA ALA A 225 -2.87 -4.22 4.78
C ALA A 225 -1.78 -3.50 3.99
N CYS A 226 -0.55 -3.55 4.50
CA CYS A 226 0.62 -3.10 3.76
C CYS A 226 0.72 -3.88 2.43
N VAL A 227 0.75 -3.16 1.31
CA VAL A 227 0.79 -3.72 -0.05
C VAL A 227 1.98 -4.65 -0.25
N THR A 228 3.17 -4.26 0.23
CA THR A 228 4.41 -5.04 0.11
C THR A 228 4.32 -6.43 0.74
N CYS A 229 3.72 -6.56 1.92
CA CYS A 229 3.73 -7.82 2.68
C CYS A 229 2.34 -8.45 2.82
N SER A 230 1.31 -7.85 2.21
CA SER A 230 -0.09 -8.25 2.37
C SER A 230 -0.47 -8.44 3.85
N GLY A 231 0.01 -7.53 4.71
CA GLY A 231 -0.28 -7.50 6.14
C GLY A 231 0.40 -8.58 6.98
N LEU A 232 1.38 -9.31 6.43
CA LEU A 232 2.18 -10.28 7.19
C LEU A 232 3.19 -9.60 8.13
N GLY A 233 3.58 -8.35 7.85
CA GLY A 233 4.63 -7.62 8.58
C GLY A 233 6.05 -8.10 8.27
N THR A 234 6.19 -9.14 7.45
CA THR A 234 7.47 -9.69 7.01
C THR A 234 7.45 -9.89 5.50
N TYR A 235 8.59 -9.69 4.85
CA TYR A 235 8.80 -10.02 3.44
C TYR A 235 10.08 -10.86 3.34
N LEU A 236 10.10 -11.85 2.44
CA LEU A 236 11.26 -12.69 2.23
C LEU A 236 12.26 -11.95 1.34
N LYS A 237 13.50 -11.83 1.83
CA LYS A 237 14.62 -11.26 1.08
C LYS A 237 15.77 -12.24 1.09
N ALA A 238 16.36 -12.48 -0.08
CA ALA A 238 17.57 -13.28 -0.17
C ALA A 238 18.71 -12.57 0.57
N HIS A 239 19.31 -13.25 1.55
CA HIS A 239 20.48 -12.74 2.25
C HIS A 239 21.71 -12.91 1.33
N PRO A 240 22.54 -11.86 1.12
CA PRO A 240 23.70 -11.94 0.24
C PRO A 240 24.63 -13.10 0.57
N ASP A 241 24.84 -13.38 1.86
CA ASP A 241 25.72 -14.47 2.30
C ASP A 241 25.13 -15.87 2.07
N LEU A 242 23.81 -16.01 1.87
CA LEU A 242 23.19 -17.27 1.45
C LEU A 242 23.28 -17.47 -0.07
N VAL A 243 23.39 -16.37 -0.83
CA VAL A 243 23.52 -16.36 -2.29
C VAL A 243 24.98 -16.59 -2.72
N ALA A 244 25.91 -15.98 -2.01
CA ALA A 244 27.35 -16.13 -2.22
C ALA A 244 28.06 -16.30 -0.87
N PRO A 245 28.09 -17.53 -0.33
CA PRO A 245 28.74 -17.83 0.95
C PRO A 245 30.25 -17.54 0.93
N ASP A 246 30.87 -17.75 -0.23
CA ASP A 246 32.28 -17.46 -0.50
C ASP A 246 32.37 -16.28 -1.47
N LYS A 247 32.71 -15.11 -0.93
CA LYS A 247 32.75 -13.82 -1.65
C LYS A 247 33.99 -13.66 -2.52
N ASP A 248 35.03 -14.46 -2.28
CA ASP A 248 36.34 -14.38 -2.94
C ASP A 248 36.46 -15.37 -4.11
N ARG A 249 35.47 -16.25 -4.28
CA ARG A 249 35.36 -17.08 -5.47
C ARG A 249 34.77 -16.32 -6.65
N SER A 250 35.28 -16.63 -7.84
CA SER A 250 34.77 -16.06 -9.09
C SER A 250 33.32 -16.46 -9.34
N ILE A 251 32.55 -15.55 -9.95
CA ILE A 251 31.12 -15.73 -10.24
C ILE A 251 30.83 -17.03 -10.99
N LYS A 252 31.74 -17.47 -11.86
CA LYS A 252 31.66 -18.73 -12.60
C LYS A 252 31.68 -19.97 -11.71
N THR A 253 32.39 -19.91 -10.57
CA THR A 253 32.66 -21.07 -9.72
C THR A 253 31.91 -21.06 -8.40
N SER A 254 31.52 -19.90 -7.84
CA SER A 254 30.74 -19.79 -6.61
C SER A 254 29.24 -19.78 -6.83
N THR A 255 28.76 -18.99 -7.78
CA THR A 255 27.35 -18.59 -7.82
C THR A 255 26.35 -19.44 -8.62
N PRO A 256 26.69 -20.22 -9.67
CA PRO A 256 25.63 -20.65 -10.56
C PRO A 256 24.74 -21.75 -10.00
N LYS A 257 25.28 -22.71 -9.21
CA LYS A 257 24.48 -23.84 -8.71
C LYS A 257 23.49 -23.47 -7.62
N GLN A 258 23.93 -22.76 -6.57
CA GLN A 258 23.05 -22.35 -5.48
C GLN A 258 22.03 -21.29 -5.94
N PHE A 259 22.43 -20.35 -6.80
CA PHE A 259 21.50 -19.35 -7.33
C PHE A 259 20.51 -19.95 -8.33
N ALA A 260 20.92 -20.90 -9.17
CA ALA A 260 20.03 -21.66 -10.06
C ALA A 260 19.00 -22.48 -9.27
N GLU A 261 19.41 -23.12 -8.17
CA GLU A 261 18.51 -23.86 -7.28
C GLU A 261 17.51 -22.94 -6.56
N ILE A 262 17.97 -21.78 -6.06
CA ILE A 262 17.10 -20.81 -5.35
C ILE A 262 16.13 -20.11 -6.30
N ALA A 263 16.59 -19.74 -7.51
CA ALA A 263 15.79 -19.01 -8.50
C ALA A 263 15.02 -19.94 -9.46
N ASN A 264 15.23 -21.27 -9.35
CA ASN A 264 14.69 -22.28 -10.26
C ASN A 264 14.99 -21.98 -11.75
N LEU A 265 16.19 -21.46 -12.03
CA LEU A 265 16.65 -21.05 -13.36
C LEU A 265 17.83 -21.92 -13.82
N PRO A 266 18.00 -22.19 -15.12
CA PRO A 266 19.19 -22.88 -15.62
C PRO A 266 20.47 -22.11 -15.30
N VAL A 267 21.51 -22.83 -14.85
CA VAL A 267 22.86 -22.30 -14.57
C VAL A 267 23.41 -21.47 -15.74
N ASP A 268 23.19 -21.96 -16.97
CA ASP A 268 23.66 -21.34 -18.21
C ASP A 268 22.94 -20.02 -18.54
N TYR A 269 21.83 -19.72 -17.86
CA TYR A 269 21.09 -18.48 -18.01
C TYR A 269 21.66 -17.34 -17.15
N ILE A 270 22.39 -17.63 -16.08
CA ILE A 270 22.80 -16.61 -15.10
C ILE A 270 24.09 -15.92 -15.53
N LEU A 271 25.10 -16.70 -15.92
CA LEU A 271 26.46 -16.24 -16.24
C LEU A 271 26.55 -15.26 -17.42
N PRO A 272 25.93 -15.50 -18.60
CA PRO A 272 25.99 -14.57 -19.72
C PRO A 272 25.35 -13.21 -19.41
N ASN A 273 24.37 -13.19 -18.50
CA ASN A 273 23.60 -11.99 -18.17
C ASN A 273 24.32 -11.09 -17.17
N VAL A 274 25.03 -11.66 -16.19
CA VAL A 274 25.90 -10.88 -15.27
C VAL A 274 27.05 -10.23 -16.06
N CYS A 275 27.60 -10.91 -17.05
CA CYS A 275 28.71 -10.39 -17.88
C CYS A 275 28.32 -9.28 -18.85
N ARG A 276 27.06 -9.23 -19.27
CA ARG A 276 26.58 -8.21 -20.20
C ARG A 276 26.53 -6.80 -19.60
N TYR A 277 26.54 -6.69 -18.28
CA TYR A 277 26.46 -5.42 -17.53
C TYR A 277 27.78 -5.05 -16.84
N GLY A 278 28.91 -5.55 -17.35
CA GLY A 278 30.25 -5.10 -16.96
C GLY A 278 30.93 -5.92 -15.86
N ALA A 279 30.39 -7.08 -15.46
CA ALA A 279 31.05 -8.01 -14.54
C ALA A 279 31.59 -9.24 -15.29
N GLU A 280 32.88 -9.27 -15.63
CA GLU A 280 33.55 -10.45 -16.17
C GLU A 280 33.33 -11.71 -15.32
N GLN A 281 33.24 -12.88 -15.97
CA GLN A 281 32.98 -14.18 -15.33
C GLN A 281 33.98 -14.56 -14.22
N TYR A 282 35.14 -13.91 -14.22
CA TYR A 282 36.25 -14.13 -13.31
C TYR A 282 36.29 -13.16 -12.13
N HIS A 283 35.46 -12.10 -12.14
CA HIS A 283 35.32 -11.24 -10.97
C HIS A 283 34.72 -12.02 -9.80
N THR A 284 35.15 -11.64 -8.61
CA THR A 284 34.59 -12.12 -7.35
C THR A 284 33.35 -11.30 -7.00
N PHE A 285 32.56 -11.77 -6.03
CA PHE A 285 31.40 -10.99 -5.56
C PHE A 285 31.82 -9.66 -4.91
N ASN A 286 33.04 -9.59 -4.38
CA ASN A 286 33.64 -8.37 -3.82
C ASN A 286 34.03 -7.34 -4.90
N ASP A 287 34.35 -7.79 -6.11
CA ASP A 287 34.78 -6.92 -7.21
C ASP A 287 33.60 -6.20 -7.90
N ILE A 288 32.38 -6.72 -7.77
CA ILE A 288 31.21 -6.15 -8.41
C ILE A 288 30.61 -5.05 -7.52
N THR A 289 30.50 -3.82 -8.03
CA THR A 289 29.74 -2.79 -7.33
C THR A 289 28.26 -3.18 -7.25
N ARG A 290 27.59 -2.94 -6.10
CA ARG A 290 26.15 -3.24 -5.89
C ARG A 290 25.24 -2.72 -7.03
N LYS A 291 25.65 -1.65 -7.71
CA LYS A 291 24.92 -1.01 -8.81
C LYS A 291 24.88 -1.89 -10.07
N SER A 292 26.01 -2.46 -10.49
CA SER A 292 26.11 -3.31 -11.70
C SER A 292 25.30 -4.59 -11.56
N PHE A 293 25.38 -5.23 -10.39
CA PHE A 293 24.67 -6.49 -10.11
C PHE A 293 23.16 -6.29 -9.96
N GLY A 294 22.75 -5.22 -9.25
CA GLY A 294 21.35 -4.90 -9.00
C GLY A 294 20.57 -4.50 -10.25
N LEU A 295 21.19 -3.76 -11.19
CA LEU A 295 20.56 -3.38 -12.46
C LEU A 295 20.37 -4.57 -13.42
N ALA A 296 21.35 -5.47 -13.48
CA ALA A 296 21.30 -6.67 -14.33
C ALA A 296 20.16 -7.63 -13.92
N LEU A 297 19.98 -7.84 -12.61
CA LEU A 297 18.92 -8.71 -12.08
C LEU A 297 17.52 -8.09 -12.20
N ARG A 298 17.35 -6.80 -11.86
CA ARG A 298 16.03 -6.15 -11.87
C ARG A 298 15.43 -5.92 -13.25
N ARG A 299 16.24 -5.72 -14.28
CA ARG A 299 15.71 -5.48 -15.63
C ARG A 299 15.16 -6.77 -16.25
N LYS A 300 15.76 -7.93 -15.95
CA LYS A 300 15.44 -9.20 -16.61
C LYS A 300 14.47 -10.12 -15.87
N ILE A 301 14.35 -10.02 -14.54
CA ILE A 301 13.21 -10.64 -13.83
C ILE A 301 11.90 -10.14 -14.43
N ARG A 302 11.83 -8.83 -14.71
CA ARG A 302 10.72 -8.17 -15.41
C ARG A 302 10.48 -8.69 -16.83
N ASP A 303 11.55 -8.93 -17.60
CA ASP A 303 11.43 -9.50 -18.95
C ASP A 303 10.95 -10.96 -18.90
N TRP A 304 11.33 -11.71 -17.87
CA TRP A 304 10.89 -13.08 -17.66
C TRP A 304 9.44 -13.16 -17.20
N GLU A 305 9.02 -12.31 -16.25
CA GLU A 305 7.62 -12.20 -15.81
C GLU A 305 6.69 -11.77 -16.95
N ARG A 306 7.15 -10.90 -17.86
CA ARG A 306 6.42 -10.52 -19.08
C ARG A 306 6.35 -11.63 -20.13
N GLN A 307 7.27 -12.58 -20.12
CA GLN A 307 7.27 -13.74 -21.03
C GLN A 307 6.50 -14.94 -20.45
N ALA A 308 6.28 -14.95 -19.12
CA ALA A 308 5.56 -16.00 -18.41
C ALA A 308 4.06 -15.69 -18.21
N ALA A 309 3.62 -14.46 -18.50
CA ALA A 309 2.22 -14.01 -18.57
C ALA A 309 1.70 -14.05 -20.01
#